data_AF-A0A9E3KAT1-F1
#
_entry.id   AF-A0A9E3KAT1-F1
#
_cell.length_a   1.000
_cell.length_b   1.000
_cell.length_c   1.000
_cell.angle_alpha   90.00
_cell.angle_beta   90.00
_cell.angle_gamma   90.00
#
_symmetry.space_group_name_H-M   'P 1'
#
loop_
_entity.id
_entity.type
_entity.pdbx_description
1 polymer ?
#
loop_
_entity_poly.entity_id
_entity_poly.type
_entity_poly.pdbx_seq_one_letter_code
_entity_poly.pdbx_strand_id
1 'polypeptide(L)'
;MKYISFLFFGIIALSACKNNLTDSKTADKTVVINGKVENATIKVLTITPPFGAESFNVDIEENDAFTTSFKLAEAGYVQFNLGREFGDFYAKPGDTIGISLDAEAFDESLQFTGSSQAENNYLAKKVLFEQELSKSPKELFTQPYEVFVETLSESKSKMLAFIGENKAGLNPEFLIQQKKFAEWDFLLENSNYESFSAYFNDGNSLETPTEYANLLNNLDLNDNDLLQYGGFNPIMDKALQNRGSKIEPGLTAAQYFQEMIKRAGTLKNTNIKEVVTYTQIENLINFGGGLDGITTEIDDYKAYAQNENYLTKLDALVEKWSPLKKGMPAPTFVAKYIDDRDFASEDLKGKNIYVDVWATWCGPCKREIPFLKEVEHDYEDQNIEFVSVSIDEESSTSIWKDFVAAEELGGTQVHAKKAWQSDLVKAYMIEGIPRFLLIDAEGKIVSANAPRPSDADLRPMLDALLAEK
;
A
#
# COMPACT_ATOMS: atom_id res chain seq x y z
N MET A 1 -7.12 7.04 -100.05
CA MET A 1 -8.54 7.30 -100.44
C MET A 1 -9.42 6.53 -99.46
N LYS A 2 -10.34 7.22 -98.74
CA LYS A 2 -11.17 6.68 -97.62
C LYS A 2 -10.33 6.29 -96.37
N TYR A 3 -10.53 6.75 -95.12
CA TYR A 3 -11.62 7.39 -94.34
C TYR A 3 -12.83 6.52 -93.95
N ILE A 4 -13.33 6.78 -92.72
CA ILE A 4 -14.48 6.23 -91.94
C ILE A 4 -14.02 5.14 -90.95
N SER A 5 -13.94 5.30 -89.61
CA SER A 5 -14.58 6.15 -88.55
C SER A 5 -15.90 5.64 -87.95
N PHE A 6 -15.84 5.18 -86.69
CA PHE A 6 -16.82 5.28 -85.56
C PHE A 6 -16.06 4.68 -84.33
N LEU A 7 -15.78 5.32 -83.18
CA LEU A 7 -16.55 6.15 -82.23
C LEU A 7 -17.80 5.41 -81.70
N PHE A 8 -18.11 5.28 -80.41
CA PHE A 8 -17.56 5.75 -79.11
C PHE A 8 -17.86 4.64 -78.05
N PHE A 9 -17.55 4.67 -76.73
CA PHE A 9 -17.02 5.67 -75.78
C PHE A 9 -16.27 4.93 -74.64
N GLY A 10 -15.36 5.60 -73.91
CA GLY A 10 -14.78 5.10 -72.65
C GLY A 10 -14.00 6.21 -71.94
N ILE A 11 -14.53 6.75 -70.85
CA ILE A 11 -14.05 7.99 -70.23
C ILE A 11 -12.79 7.74 -69.40
N ILE A 12 -11.66 8.35 -69.79
CA ILE A 12 -10.48 8.50 -68.94
C ILE A 12 -10.56 9.87 -68.28
N ALA A 13 -10.89 9.90 -66.99
CA ALA A 13 -10.77 11.10 -66.16
C ALA A 13 -9.39 11.14 -65.50
N LEU A 14 -8.49 11.95 -66.04
CA LEU A 14 -7.30 12.40 -65.31
C LEU A 14 -7.76 13.31 -64.16
N SER A 15 -7.56 12.89 -62.92
CA SER A 15 -7.68 13.77 -61.75
C SER A 15 -6.29 14.07 -61.17
N ALA A 16 -6.07 15.35 -60.91
CA ALA A 16 -4.77 15.89 -60.53
C ALA A 16 -4.32 15.49 -59.13
N CYS A 17 -3.00 15.56 -58.91
CA CYS A 17 -2.40 15.45 -57.59
C CYS A 17 -3.03 16.45 -56.60
N LYS A 18 -3.65 15.93 -55.55
CA LYS A 18 -3.71 16.62 -54.25
C LYS A 18 -3.03 15.71 -53.23
N ASN A 19 -2.04 16.25 -52.54
CA ASN A 19 -1.42 15.60 -51.39
C ASN A 19 -2.46 15.51 -50.27
N ASN A 20 -3.14 14.37 -50.18
CA ASN A 20 -3.79 13.96 -48.94
C ASN A 20 -2.75 13.21 -48.10
N LEU A 21 -1.96 13.97 -47.35
CA LEU A 21 -1.33 13.47 -46.14
C LEU A 21 -2.45 13.26 -45.11
N THR A 22 -3.15 12.13 -45.21
CA THR A 22 -4.05 11.68 -44.14
C THR A 22 -3.19 11.15 -43.01
N ASP A 23 -3.24 11.88 -41.90
CA ASP A 23 -2.93 11.51 -40.52
C ASP A 23 -2.20 10.18 -40.32
N SER A 24 -0.97 10.26 -39.78
CA SER A 24 -0.34 9.10 -39.16
C SER A 24 -1.27 8.60 -38.05
N LYS A 25 -1.89 7.43 -38.26
CA LYS A 25 -2.61 6.71 -37.22
C LYS A 25 -1.72 6.67 -35.97
N THR A 26 -2.25 7.17 -34.85
CA THR A 26 -1.68 6.85 -33.55
C THR A 26 -1.56 5.34 -33.45
N ALA A 27 -0.34 4.85 -33.20
CA ALA A 27 -0.11 3.42 -33.04
C ALA A 27 -0.99 2.92 -31.88
N ASP A 28 -1.60 1.75 -32.06
CA ASP A 28 -2.46 1.18 -31.02
C ASP A 28 -1.59 0.82 -29.81
N LYS A 29 -1.79 1.55 -28.71
CA LYS A 29 -1.06 1.39 -27.45
C LYS A 29 -1.65 0.29 -26.56
N THR A 30 -2.60 -0.49 -27.08
CA THR A 30 -3.24 -1.58 -26.36
C THR A 30 -2.27 -2.75 -26.20
N VAL A 31 -1.95 -3.10 -24.95
CA VAL A 31 -1.28 -4.35 -24.61
C VAL A 31 -2.32 -5.46 -24.64
N VAL A 32 -1.99 -6.58 -25.29
CA VAL A 32 -2.85 -7.77 -25.34
C VAL A 32 -2.15 -8.91 -24.62
N ILE A 33 -2.86 -9.53 -23.68
CA ILE A 33 -2.39 -10.69 -22.93
C ILE A 33 -3.26 -11.87 -23.30
N ASN A 34 -2.61 -12.97 -23.66
CA ASN A 34 -3.24 -14.27 -23.83
C ASN A 34 -2.50 -15.21 -22.88
N GLY A 35 -3.17 -16.11 -22.19
CA GLY A 35 -2.44 -17.02 -21.32
C GLY A 35 -3.20 -18.26 -20.92
N LYS A 36 -2.50 -19.10 -20.13
CA LYS A 36 -3.02 -20.34 -19.57
C LYS A 36 -2.55 -20.50 -18.12
N VAL A 37 -3.46 -20.91 -17.24
CA VAL A 37 -3.21 -21.17 -15.82
C VAL A 37 -3.66 -22.59 -15.49
N GLU A 38 -2.74 -23.55 -15.61
CA GLU A 38 -3.02 -24.95 -15.31
C GLU A 38 -3.29 -25.14 -13.80
N ASN A 39 -4.13 -26.11 -13.45
CA ASN A 39 -4.50 -26.46 -12.08
C ASN A 39 -5.13 -25.35 -11.21
N ALA A 40 -5.51 -24.21 -11.80
CA ALA A 40 -6.12 -23.09 -11.08
C ALA A 40 -7.44 -23.48 -10.40
N THR A 41 -7.45 -23.53 -9.06
CA THR A 41 -8.66 -23.70 -8.24
C THR A 41 -9.48 -22.40 -8.15
N ILE A 42 -8.79 -21.26 -8.19
CA ILE A 42 -9.37 -19.92 -8.31
C ILE A 42 -9.42 -19.59 -9.80
N LYS A 43 -10.62 -19.34 -10.35
CA LYS A 43 -10.83 -19.08 -11.79
C LYS A 43 -10.91 -17.58 -12.14
N VAL A 44 -10.20 -16.74 -11.39
CA VAL A 44 -10.11 -15.29 -11.61
C VAL A 44 -8.66 -14.84 -11.37
N LEU A 45 -8.11 -14.09 -12.32
CA LEU A 45 -6.88 -13.31 -12.15
C LEU A 45 -7.23 -11.84 -11.89
N THR A 46 -6.48 -11.17 -11.03
CA THR A 46 -6.54 -9.71 -10.91
C THR A 46 -5.29 -9.09 -11.53
N ILE A 47 -5.47 -8.25 -12.55
CA ILE A 47 -4.41 -7.51 -13.23
C ILE A 47 -4.35 -6.08 -12.69
N THR A 48 -3.17 -5.63 -12.29
CA THR A 48 -2.92 -4.25 -11.84
C THR A 48 -1.89 -3.60 -12.77
N PRO A 49 -2.31 -2.70 -13.68
CA PRO A 49 -1.38 -1.97 -14.54
C PRO A 49 -0.56 -0.94 -13.74
N PRO A 50 0.61 -0.51 -14.24
CA PRO A 50 1.49 0.43 -13.55
C PRO A 50 0.90 1.84 -13.40
N PHE A 51 1.64 2.70 -12.71
CA PHE A 51 1.37 4.14 -12.57
C PHE A 51 0.04 4.46 -11.86
N GLY A 52 -0.39 3.54 -10.99
CA GLY A 52 -1.56 3.69 -10.12
C GLY A 52 -2.90 3.38 -10.78
N ALA A 53 -2.91 2.93 -12.03
CA ALA A 53 -4.13 2.57 -12.78
C ALA A 53 -5.00 1.56 -12.03
N GLU A 54 -6.30 1.55 -12.31
CA GLU A 54 -7.25 0.64 -11.66
C GLU A 54 -6.96 -0.82 -12.00
N SER A 55 -6.94 -1.67 -10.97
CA SER A 55 -6.92 -3.11 -11.11
C SER A 55 -8.25 -3.62 -11.65
N PHE A 56 -8.22 -4.69 -12.46
CA PHE A 56 -9.41 -5.33 -12.99
C PHE A 56 -9.27 -6.86 -12.96
N ASN A 57 -10.42 -7.53 -12.88
CA ASN A 57 -10.48 -8.99 -12.89
C ASN A 57 -10.60 -9.54 -14.31
N VAL A 58 -10.04 -10.73 -14.51
CA VAL A 58 -10.07 -11.50 -15.76
C VAL A 58 -10.42 -12.94 -15.40
N ASP A 59 -11.53 -13.44 -15.95
CA ASP A 59 -11.95 -14.82 -15.72
C ASP A 59 -11.02 -15.80 -16.45
N ILE A 60 -10.75 -16.95 -15.82
CA ILE A 60 -10.06 -18.09 -16.41
C ILE A 60 -11.13 -19.07 -16.92
N GLU A 61 -11.10 -19.37 -18.21
CA GLU A 61 -12.03 -20.27 -18.88
C GLU A 61 -11.89 -21.73 -18.40
N GLU A 62 -12.88 -22.58 -18.70
CA GLU A 62 -12.86 -24.02 -18.37
C GLU A 62 -11.72 -24.81 -19.04
N ASN A 63 -11.10 -24.24 -20.08
CA ASN A 63 -9.94 -24.78 -20.78
C ASN A 63 -8.60 -24.28 -20.21
N ASP A 64 -8.64 -23.63 -19.04
CA ASP A 64 -7.56 -22.94 -18.33
C ASP A 64 -6.98 -21.70 -19.03
N ALA A 65 -7.54 -21.27 -20.16
CA ALA A 65 -7.09 -20.09 -20.87
C ALA A 65 -7.69 -18.79 -20.29
N PHE A 66 -7.01 -17.67 -20.54
CA PHE A 66 -7.55 -16.34 -20.32
C PHE A 66 -7.06 -15.38 -21.42
N THR A 67 -7.82 -14.32 -21.68
CA THR A 67 -7.41 -13.24 -22.59
C THR A 67 -7.85 -11.91 -22.01
N THR A 68 -6.99 -10.90 -22.06
CA THR A 68 -7.35 -9.54 -21.67
C THR A 68 -6.55 -8.50 -22.45
N SER A 69 -6.94 -7.23 -22.36
CA SER A 69 -6.20 -6.13 -22.92
C SER A 69 -6.44 -4.82 -22.17
N PHE A 70 -5.44 -3.95 -22.15
CA PHE A 70 -5.53 -2.62 -21.56
C PHE A 70 -4.60 -1.65 -22.31
N LYS A 71 -4.87 -0.35 -22.20
CA LYS A 71 -4.02 0.68 -22.79
C LYS A 71 -2.86 1.00 -21.86
N LEU A 72 -1.65 1.05 -22.41
CA LEU A 72 -0.45 1.39 -21.67
C LEU A 72 0.21 2.64 -22.30
N ALA A 73 0.42 3.69 -21.51
CA ALA A 73 0.95 4.96 -22.03
C ALA A 73 2.44 4.90 -22.35
N GLU A 74 3.21 4.29 -21.43
CA GLU A 74 4.66 4.08 -21.44
C GLU A 74 5.00 2.74 -20.79
N ALA A 75 6.21 2.23 -20.98
CA ALA A 75 6.56 0.89 -20.51
C ALA A 75 6.67 0.82 -18.96
N GLY A 76 6.27 -0.33 -18.40
CA GLY A 76 6.31 -0.55 -16.95
C GLY A 76 5.94 -1.97 -16.55
N TYR A 77 5.96 -2.22 -15.24
CA TYR A 77 5.66 -3.51 -14.62
C TYR A 77 4.17 -3.61 -14.30
N VAL A 78 3.56 -4.72 -14.70
CA VAL A 78 2.15 -5.03 -14.51
C VAL A 78 2.08 -6.22 -13.57
N GLN A 79 1.40 -6.05 -12.45
CA GLN A 79 1.19 -7.14 -11.51
C GLN A 79 0.00 -8.00 -11.94
N PHE A 80 0.09 -9.30 -11.73
CA PHE A 80 -1.02 -10.24 -11.86
C PHE A 80 -1.09 -11.10 -10.60
N ASN A 81 -2.30 -11.31 -10.10
CA ASN A 81 -2.58 -12.02 -8.84
C ASN A 81 -3.50 -13.22 -9.11
N LEU A 82 -3.20 -14.36 -8.50
CA LEU A 82 -4.03 -15.57 -8.45
C LEU A 82 -4.33 -15.90 -6.98
N GLY A 83 -5.37 -15.28 -6.43
CA GLY A 83 -5.75 -15.43 -5.03
C GLY A 83 -4.77 -14.74 -4.08
N ARG A 84 -3.75 -15.47 -3.61
CA ARG A 84 -2.66 -14.94 -2.75
C ARG A 84 -1.30 -14.94 -3.43
N GLU A 85 -1.12 -15.76 -4.46
CA GLU A 85 0.10 -15.75 -5.27
C GLU A 85 0.04 -14.57 -6.23
N PHE A 86 1.18 -13.93 -6.48
CA PHE A 86 1.28 -12.79 -7.39
C PHE A 86 2.64 -12.75 -8.06
N GLY A 87 2.69 -12.14 -9.24
CA GLY A 87 3.94 -11.88 -9.95
C GLY A 87 3.84 -10.61 -10.77
N ASP A 88 4.98 -10.15 -11.28
CA ASP A 88 5.08 -8.98 -12.15
C ASP A 88 5.61 -9.38 -13.54
N PHE A 89 5.13 -8.71 -14.58
CA PHE A 89 5.74 -8.75 -15.91
C PHE A 89 5.91 -7.35 -16.49
N TYR A 90 6.96 -7.16 -17.27
CA TYR A 90 7.23 -5.92 -18.00
C TYR A 90 6.43 -5.89 -19.31
N ALA A 91 5.80 -4.75 -19.59
CA ALA A 91 5.05 -4.51 -20.81
C ALA A 91 5.42 -3.15 -21.43
N LYS A 92 5.47 -3.09 -22.76
CA LYS A 92 5.60 -1.88 -23.58
C LYS A 92 4.27 -1.59 -24.30
N PRO A 93 3.94 -0.32 -24.61
CA PRO A 93 2.73 0.03 -25.36
C PRO A 93 2.63 -0.73 -26.69
N GLY A 94 1.52 -1.46 -26.89
CA GLY A 94 1.29 -2.28 -28.09
C GLY A 94 1.88 -3.70 -28.05
N ASP A 95 2.42 -4.15 -26.91
CA ASP A 95 2.90 -5.51 -26.75
C ASP A 95 1.78 -6.56 -26.89
N THR A 96 2.13 -7.72 -27.47
CA THR A 96 1.36 -8.95 -27.28
C THR A 96 2.20 -9.89 -26.41
N ILE A 97 1.64 -10.29 -25.27
CA ILE A 97 2.30 -11.11 -24.26
C ILE A 97 1.53 -12.43 -24.13
N GLY A 98 2.26 -13.54 -24.19
CA GLY A 98 1.77 -14.85 -23.80
C GLY A 98 2.24 -15.17 -22.38
N ILE A 99 1.35 -15.63 -21.49
CA ILE A 99 1.69 -16.09 -20.13
C ILE A 99 1.26 -17.55 -19.96
N SER A 100 2.12 -18.40 -19.45
CA SER A 100 1.79 -19.79 -19.09
C SER A 100 2.33 -20.09 -17.69
N LEU A 101 1.50 -20.64 -16.82
CA LEU A 101 1.90 -21.10 -15.48
C LEU A 101 1.01 -22.25 -14.99
N ASP A 102 1.51 -22.97 -13.99
CA ASP A 102 0.80 -23.96 -13.18
C ASP A 102 0.56 -23.37 -11.79
N ALA A 103 -0.69 -23.34 -11.33
CA ALA A 103 -1.07 -22.75 -10.06
C ALA A 103 -0.50 -23.50 -8.84
N GLU A 104 -0.06 -24.75 -8.99
CA GLU A 104 0.61 -25.52 -7.93
C GLU A 104 2.13 -25.27 -7.85
N ALA A 105 2.69 -24.56 -8.83
CA ALA A 105 4.12 -24.23 -8.93
C ALA A 105 4.31 -22.83 -9.56
N PHE A 106 3.69 -21.82 -8.93
CA PHE A 106 3.41 -20.51 -9.55
C PHE A 106 4.67 -19.82 -10.09
N ASP A 107 5.73 -19.69 -9.27
CA ASP A 107 6.97 -19.03 -9.65
C ASP A 107 7.82 -19.92 -10.59
N GLU A 108 7.90 -21.23 -10.30
CA GLU A 108 8.80 -22.15 -10.99
C GLU A 108 8.32 -22.53 -12.40
N SER A 109 7.01 -22.46 -12.64
CA SER A 109 6.39 -22.80 -13.93
C SER A 109 6.27 -21.62 -14.90
N LEU A 110 6.41 -20.39 -14.39
CA LEU A 110 6.06 -19.15 -15.10
C LEU A 110 6.89 -18.95 -16.37
N GLN A 111 6.22 -18.91 -17.52
CA GLN A 111 6.83 -18.77 -18.83
C GLN A 111 6.12 -17.69 -19.66
N PHE A 112 6.93 -16.88 -20.34
CA PHE A 112 6.47 -15.78 -21.18
C PHE A 112 6.81 -15.98 -22.65
N THR A 113 5.91 -15.54 -23.53
CA THR A 113 6.13 -15.48 -24.98
C THR A 113 5.67 -14.14 -25.56
N GLY A 114 6.03 -13.86 -26.82
CA GLY A 114 5.63 -12.62 -27.51
C GLY A 114 6.66 -11.49 -27.38
N SER A 115 6.20 -10.25 -27.45
CA SER A 115 7.04 -9.06 -27.71
C SER A 115 8.10 -8.76 -26.62
N SER A 116 7.80 -9.10 -25.37
CA SER A 116 8.65 -8.83 -24.19
C SER A 116 9.10 -10.10 -23.47
N GLN A 117 9.12 -11.22 -24.18
CA GLN A 117 9.51 -12.51 -23.62
C GLN A 117 10.96 -12.54 -23.09
N ALA A 118 11.86 -11.69 -23.60
CA ALA A 118 13.24 -11.65 -23.13
C ALA A 118 13.30 -11.06 -21.72
N GLU A 119 12.70 -9.89 -21.53
CA GLU A 119 12.56 -9.20 -20.25
C GLU A 119 11.77 -10.05 -19.24
N ASN A 120 10.65 -10.66 -19.64
CA ASN A 120 9.77 -11.35 -18.70
C ASN A 120 10.28 -12.73 -18.28
N ASN A 121 10.90 -13.51 -19.18
CA ASN A 121 11.60 -14.74 -18.76
C ASN A 121 12.90 -14.47 -18.00
N TYR A 122 13.45 -13.25 -18.09
CA TYR A 122 14.51 -12.81 -17.16
C TYR A 122 13.93 -12.52 -15.77
N LEU A 123 12.77 -11.84 -15.67
CA LEU A 123 12.12 -11.57 -14.38
C LEU A 123 11.71 -12.85 -13.64
N ALA A 124 11.11 -13.82 -14.34
CA ALA A 124 10.78 -15.12 -13.74
C ALA A 124 12.02 -15.81 -13.12
N LYS A 125 13.17 -15.80 -13.82
CA LYS A 125 14.43 -16.31 -13.29
C LYS A 125 15.00 -15.49 -12.13
N LYS A 126 14.79 -14.16 -12.14
CA LYS A 126 15.25 -13.24 -11.10
C LYS A 126 14.59 -13.58 -9.77
N VAL A 127 13.27 -13.80 -9.77
CA VAL A 127 12.50 -14.17 -8.56
C VAL A 127 13.06 -15.44 -7.91
N LEU A 128 13.26 -16.51 -8.69
CA LEU A 128 13.85 -17.76 -8.18
C LEU A 128 15.27 -17.56 -7.63
N PHE A 129 16.10 -16.75 -8.29
CA PHE A 129 17.44 -16.42 -7.81
C PHE A 129 17.42 -15.56 -6.53
N GLU A 130 16.44 -14.69 -6.36
CA GLU A 130 16.26 -13.89 -5.14
C GLU A 130 15.84 -14.77 -3.96
N GLN A 131 15.00 -15.79 -4.20
CA GLN A 131 14.67 -16.81 -3.21
C GLN A 131 15.93 -17.59 -2.77
N GLU A 132 16.82 -17.98 -3.70
CA GLU A 132 18.11 -18.62 -3.39
C GLU A 132 19.07 -17.72 -2.58
N LEU A 133 19.04 -16.40 -2.80
CA LEU A 133 19.85 -15.43 -2.05
C LEU A 133 19.26 -15.06 -0.69
N SER A 134 17.96 -15.32 -0.48
CA SER A 134 17.22 -14.84 0.69
C SER A 134 17.73 -15.45 2.00
N LYS A 135 17.74 -14.63 3.04
CA LYS A 135 17.94 -15.04 4.44
C LYS A 135 16.69 -14.70 5.23
N SER A 136 16.40 -15.45 6.28
CA SER A 136 15.30 -15.06 7.16
C SER A 136 15.59 -13.69 7.79
N PRO A 137 14.60 -12.79 7.95
CA PRO A 137 14.84 -11.46 8.53
C PRO A 137 15.50 -11.53 9.90
N LYS A 138 15.16 -12.54 10.72
CA LYS A 138 15.80 -12.76 12.03
C LYS A 138 17.28 -13.13 11.90
N GLU A 139 17.66 -14.00 10.97
CA GLU A 139 19.07 -14.35 10.72
C GLU A 139 19.87 -13.14 10.23
N LEU A 140 19.25 -12.27 9.43
CA LEU A 140 19.92 -11.10 8.85
C LEU A 140 20.09 -9.97 9.86
N PHE A 141 19.01 -9.54 10.53
CA PHE A 141 18.98 -8.33 11.37
C PHE A 141 19.45 -8.56 12.83
N THR A 142 19.85 -9.77 13.22
CA THR A 142 20.52 -10.04 14.50
C THR A 142 22.05 -10.05 14.40
N GLN A 143 22.60 -9.89 13.19
CA GLN A 143 24.05 -9.78 12.97
C GLN A 143 24.57 -8.41 13.40
N PRO A 144 25.84 -8.27 13.83
CA PRO A 144 26.50 -6.98 13.95
C PRO A 144 26.50 -6.23 12.61
N TYR A 145 26.40 -4.89 12.65
CA TYR A 145 26.18 -4.07 11.46
C TYR A 145 27.20 -4.30 10.34
N GLU A 146 28.48 -4.44 10.67
CA GLU A 146 29.55 -4.71 9.70
C GLU A 146 29.30 -6.01 8.93
N VAL A 147 28.96 -7.10 9.64
CA VAL A 147 28.68 -8.43 9.06
C VAL A 147 27.39 -8.42 8.22
N PHE A 148 26.39 -7.67 8.68
CA PHE A 148 25.14 -7.43 7.95
C PHE A 148 25.39 -6.70 6.62
N VAL A 149 26.18 -5.62 6.62
CA VAL A 149 26.53 -4.87 5.40
C VAL A 149 27.41 -5.69 4.46
N GLU A 150 28.34 -6.49 4.97
CA GLU A 150 29.10 -7.46 4.16
C GLU A 150 28.17 -8.47 3.47
N THR A 151 27.21 -9.04 4.22
CA THR A 151 26.20 -9.98 3.70
C THR A 151 25.37 -9.34 2.58
N LEU A 152 24.83 -8.13 2.80
CA LEU A 152 24.08 -7.42 1.77
C LEU A 152 24.94 -7.08 0.54
N SER A 153 26.21 -6.73 0.74
CA SER A 153 27.15 -6.40 -0.33
C SER A 153 27.50 -7.62 -1.18
N GLU A 154 27.60 -8.81 -0.56
CA GLU A 154 27.76 -10.07 -1.28
C GLU A 154 26.50 -10.41 -2.11
N SER A 155 25.29 -10.31 -1.51
CA SER A 155 24.03 -10.55 -2.21
C SER A 155 23.84 -9.60 -3.40
N LYS A 156 24.11 -8.30 -3.22
CA LYS A 156 24.09 -7.33 -4.33
C LYS A 156 25.10 -7.69 -5.43
N SER A 157 26.31 -8.11 -5.05
CA SER A 157 27.35 -8.50 -6.02
C SER A 157 26.93 -9.72 -6.84
N LYS A 158 26.27 -10.70 -6.20
CA LYS A 158 25.66 -11.86 -6.87
C LYS A 158 24.52 -11.45 -7.81
N MET A 159 23.64 -10.54 -7.40
CA MET A 159 22.59 -9.98 -8.25
C MET A 159 23.15 -9.26 -9.48
N LEU A 160 24.16 -8.41 -9.32
CA LEU A 160 24.82 -7.73 -10.44
C LEU A 160 25.53 -8.70 -11.41
N ALA A 161 26.06 -9.83 -10.91
CA ALA A 161 26.59 -10.90 -11.74
C ALA A 161 25.48 -11.62 -12.52
N PHE A 162 24.40 -12.03 -11.84
CA PHE A 162 23.21 -12.64 -12.45
C PHE A 162 22.61 -11.77 -13.57
N ILE A 163 22.46 -10.47 -13.33
CA ILE A 163 22.06 -9.47 -14.34
C ILE A 163 23.04 -9.49 -15.53
N GLY A 164 24.34 -9.53 -15.24
CA GLY A 164 25.41 -9.52 -16.24
C GLY A 164 25.47 -10.77 -17.13
N GLU A 165 25.08 -11.91 -16.60
CA GLU A 165 25.03 -13.23 -17.27
C GLU A 165 23.74 -13.42 -18.07
N ASN A 166 22.59 -12.97 -17.54
CA ASN A 166 21.28 -13.15 -18.18
C ASN A 166 20.85 -12.00 -19.10
N LYS A 167 21.70 -10.99 -19.34
CA LYS A 167 21.41 -9.81 -20.20
C LYS A 167 21.13 -10.08 -21.69
N ALA A 168 21.25 -11.31 -22.16
CA ALA A 168 21.21 -11.63 -23.59
C ALA A 168 19.81 -11.37 -24.18
N GLY A 169 19.72 -10.43 -25.12
CA GLY A 169 18.46 -10.05 -25.77
C GLY A 169 17.59 -9.05 -24.99
N LEU A 170 18.01 -8.63 -23.79
CA LEU A 170 17.28 -7.62 -23.01
C LEU A 170 17.43 -6.22 -23.61
N ASN A 171 16.39 -5.39 -23.45
CA ASN A 171 16.46 -3.98 -23.77
C ASN A 171 17.54 -3.27 -22.90
N PRO A 172 18.40 -2.39 -23.46
CA PRO A 172 19.44 -1.69 -22.70
C PRO A 172 18.94 -0.79 -21.56
N GLU A 173 17.78 -0.13 -21.72
CA GLU A 173 17.16 0.73 -20.70
C GLU A 173 16.63 -0.13 -19.55
N PHE A 174 15.95 -1.24 -19.87
CA PHE A 174 15.54 -2.26 -18.89
C PHE A 174 16.75 -2.81 -18.11
N LEU A 175 17.86 -3.10 -18.79
CA LEU A 175 19.10 -3.56 -18.16
C LEU A 175 19.75 -2.50 -17.23
N ILE A 176 19.60 -1.21 -17.53
CA ILE A 176 20.03 -0.12 -16.67
C ILE A 176 19.12 -0.04 -15.43
N GLN A 177 17.80 -0.08 -15.64
CA GLN A 177 16.80 -0.03 -14.58
C GLN A 177 16.93 -1.19 -13.59
N GLN A 178 17.12 -2.43 -14.06
CA GLN A 178 17.35 -3.61 -13.21
C GLN A 178 18.60 -3.47 -12.32
N LYS A 179 19.64 -2.75 -12.76
CA LYS A 179 20.81 -2.45 -11.92
C LYS A 179 20.54 -1.36 -10.91
N LYS A 180 19.69 -0.36 -11.22
CA LYS A 180 19.23 0.62 -10.23
C LYS A 180 18.46 -0.08 -9.12
N PHE A 181 17.54 -0.99 -9.48
CA PHE A 181 16.74 -1.74 -8.50
C PHE A 181 17.65 -2.53 -7.54
N ALA A 182 18.61 -3.30 -8.03
CA ALA A 182 19.56 -4.03 -7.18
C ALA A 182 20.43 -3.13 -6.24
N GLU A 183 20.70 -1.88 -6.62
CA GLU A 183 21.34 -0.89 -5.74
C GLU A 183 20.35 -0.30 -4.72
N TRP A 184 19.08 -0.14 -5.10
CA TRP A 184 18.02 0.38 -4.24
C TRP A 184 17.51 -0.65 -3.23
N ASP A 185 17.47 -1.94 -3.58
CA ASP A 185 17.20 -3.06 -2.66
C ASP A 185 18.23 -3.03 -1.52
N PHE A 186 19.53 -3.03 -1.87
CA PHE A 186 20.63 -2.89 -0.90
C PHE A 186 20.49 -1.64 0.00
N LEU A 187 20.13 -0.49 -0.55
CA LEU A 187 19.92 0.73 0.24
C LEU A 187 18.71 0.62 1.17
N LEU A 188 17.61 0.00 0.70
CA LEU A 188 16.38 -0.20 1.47
C LEU A 188 16.61 -1.21 2.61
N GLU A 189 17.11 -2.41 2.32
CA GLU A 189 17.48 -3.41 3.34
C GLU A 189 18.41 -2.80 4.39
N ASN A 190 19.48 -2.11 3.96
CA ASN A 190 20.43 -1.52 4.89
C ASN A 190 19.74 -0.46 5.77
N SER A 191 18.92 0.42 5.20
CA SER A 191 18.15 1.44 5.94
C SER A 191 17.06 0.89 6.89
N ASN A 192 16.82 -0.43 6.89
CA ASN A 192 15.94 -1.12 7.83
C ASN A 192 16.66 -1.60 9.10
N TYR A 193 17.99 -1.58 9.15
CA TYR A 193 18.78 -2.27 10.17
C TYR A 193 18.45 -1.86 11.62
N GLU A 194 18.43 -0.56 11.96
CA GLU A 194 18.13 -0.12 13.33
C GLU A 194 16.74 -0.60 13.79
N SER A 195 15.72 -0.37 12.97
CA SER A 195 14.34 -0.77 13.25
C SER A 195 14.16 -2.28 13.41
N PHE A 196 14.75 -3.09 12.53
CA PHE A 196 14.57 -4.54 12.57
C PHE A 196 15.50 -5.22 13.58
N SER A 197 16.72 -4.69 13.81
CA SER A 197 17.60 -5.21 14.87
C SER A 197 17.00 -4.93 16.26
N ALA A 198 16.41 -3.76 16.49
CA ALA A 198 15.65 -3.51 17.72
C ALA A 198 14.46 -4.47 17.87
N TYR A 199 13.70 -4.69 16.81
CA TYR A 199 12.54 -5.61 16.81
C TYR A 199 12.92 -7.06 17.16
N PHE A 200 14.03 -7.58 16.62
CA PHE A 200 14.47 -8.97 16.87
C PHE A 200 15.30 -9.16 18.15
N ASN A 201 15.70 -8.08 18.84
CA ASN A 201 16.49 -8.10 20.08
C ASN A 201 15.76 -7.43 21.26
N ASP A 202 14.45 -7.69 21.40
CA ASP A 202 13.61 -7.23 22.53
C ASP A 202 13.64 -5.71 22.77
N GLY A 203 13.71 -4.92 21.70
CA GLY A 203 13.78 -3.45 21.72
C GLY A 203 15.20 -2.87 21.73
N ASN A 204 16.23 -3.69 21.87
CA ASN A 204 17.63 -3.24 21.90
C ASN A 204 18.18 -3.15 20.47
N SER A 205 18.20 -1.96 19.87
CA SER A 205 18.90 -1.74 18.59
C SER A 205 20.38 -2.07 18.74
N LEU A 206 20.94 -2.75 17.74
CA LEU A 206 22.38 -2.92 17.63
C LEU A 206 23.02 -1.60 17.16
N GLU A 207 24.30 -1.38 17.51
CA GLU A 207 25.02 -0.15 17.17
C GLU A 207 25.24 -0.01 15.65
N THR A 208 25.16 1.23 15.16
CA THR A 208 25.40 1.64 13.77
C THR A 208 26.49 2.73 13.70
N PRO A 209 27.25 2.81 12.59
CA PRO A 209 28.22 3.88 12.38
C PRO A 209 27.51 5.22 12.10
N THR A 210 28.19 6.34 12.33
CA THR A 210 27.60 7.69 12.18
C THR A 210 27.14 7.97 10.73
N GLU A 211 27.77 7.33 9.76
CA GLU A 211 27.45 7.38 8.34
C GLU A 211 26.08 6.78 8.01
N TYR A 212 25.55 5.86 8.83
CA TYR A 212 24.26 5.19 8.62
C TYR A 212 23.10 6.19 8.45
N ALA A 213 23.08 7.24 9.28
CA ALA A 213 22.08 8.31 9.22
C ALA A 213 22.05 9.07 7.87
N ASN A 214 23.10 8.93 7.04
CA ASN A 214 23.24 9.59 5.75
C ASN A 214 23.09 8.64 4.56
N LEU A 215 22.81 7.35 4.78
CA LEU A 215 22.78 6.28 3.77
C LEU A 215 21.94 6.62 2.52
N LEU A 216 20.76 7.22 2.72
CA LEU A 216 19.81 7.54 1.65
C LEU A 216 20.00 8.96 1.07
N ASN A 217 20.95 9.76 1.57
CA ASN A 217 21.09 11.16 1.16
C ASN A 217 21.42 11.31 -0.33
N ASN A 218 22.17 10.37 -0.90
CA ASN A 218 22.60 10.38 -2.30
C ASN A 218 21.57 9.78 -3.29
N LEU A 219 20.47 9.19 -2.81
CA LEU A 219 19.42 8.64 -3.67
C LEU A 219 18.69 9.78 -4.40
N ASP A 220 18.65 9.80 -5.73
CA ASP A 220 17.88 10.83 -6.44
C ASP A 220 16.38 10.52 -6.40
N LEU A 221 15.68 11.13 -5.45
CA LEU A 221 14.23 11.05 -5.30
C LEU A 221 13.44 11.69 -6.46
N ASN A 222 14.11 12.15 -7.53
CA ASN A 222 13.50 12.62 -8.76
C ASN A 222 13.68 11.65 -9.94
N ASP A 223 14.43 10.55 -9.76
CA ASP A 223 14.64 9.51 -10.77
C ASP A 223 13.32 8.78 -11.04
N ASN A 224 12.78 8.92 -12.26
CA ASN A 224 11.46 8.41 -12.61
C ASN A 224 11.36 6.87 -12.54
N ASP A 225 12.49 6.15 -12.59
CA ASP A 225 12.53 4.70 -12.41
C ASP A 225 12.08 4.27 -10.99
N LEU A 226 12.14 5.18 -10.00
CA LEU A 226 11.61 4.92 -8.66
C LEU A 226 10.11 4.55 -8.69
N LEU A 227 9.32 5.10 -9.61
CA LEU A 227 7.88 4.77 -9.74
C LEU A 227 7.61 3.33 -10.22
N GLN A 228 8.65 2.64 -10.70
CA GLN A 228 8.60 1.26 -11.18
C GLN A 228 9.33 0.28 -10.24
N TYR A 229 9.88 0.77 -9.13
CA TYR A 229 10.61 -0.01 -8.16
C TYR A 229 9.67 -0.54 -7.07
N GLY A 230 9.67 -1.86 -6.81
CA GLY A 230 8.78 -2.47 -5.81
C GLY A 230 8.95 -1.87 -4.40
N GLY A 231 10.18 -1.47 -4.04
CA GLY A 231 10.47 -0.79 -2.77
C GLY A 231 10.21 0.73 -2.77
N PHE A 232 9.47 1.29 -3.73
CA PHE A 232 9.27 2.74 -3.91
C PHE A 232 8.81 3.45 -2.64
N ASN A 233 7.66 3.06 -2.09
CA ASN A 233 7.06 3.72 -0.93
C ASN A 233 8.00 3.70 0.29
N PRO A 234 8.54 2.55 0.76
CA PRO A 234 9.39 2.52 1.94
C PRO A 234 10.76 3.19 1.75
N ILE A 235 11.38 3.11 0.55
CA ILE A 235 12.66 3.81 0.33
C ILE A 235 12.47 5.33 0.26
N MET A 236 11.37 5.78 -0.35
CA MET A 236 11.01 7.21 -0.46
C MET A 236 10.68 7.80 0.91
N ASP A 237 9.86 7.12 1.71
CA ASP A 237 9.48 7.54 3.06
C ASP A 237 10.73 7.73 3.94
N LYS A 238 11.59 6.70 4.06
CA LYS A 238 12.86 6.80 4.80
C LYS A 238 13.79 7.89 4.27
N ALA A 239 13.92 8.02 2.94
CA ALA A 239 14.78 9.03 2.36
C ALA A 239 14.27 10.46 2.60
N LEU A 240 12.95 10.67 2.64
CA LEU A 240 12.35 11.94 3.01
C LEU A 240 12.45 12.22 4.51
N GLN A 241 12.30 11.23 5.38
CA GLN A 241 12.53 11.37 6.83
C GLN A 241 13.96 11.82 7.15
N ASN A 242 14.96 11.25 6.48
CA ASN A 242 16.37 11.56 6.68
C ASN A 242 16.82 12.90 6.07
N ARG A 243 15.99 13.52 5.20
CA ARG A 243 16.33 14.77 4.50
C ARG A 243 15.85 16.02 5.23
N GLY A 244 16.74 17.00 5.37
CA GLY A 244 16.44 18.28 6.00
C GLY A 244 16.65 18.24 7.52
N SER A 245 15.84 18.99 8.27
CA SER A 245 15.84 18.91 9.73
C SER A 245 15.35 17.54 10.20
N LYS A 246 15.84 17.06 11.35
CA LYS A 246 15.24 15.89 12.01
C LYS A 246 13.76 16.15 12.26
N ILE A 247 12.92 15.14 12.05
CA ILE A 247 11.54 15.14 12.53
C ILE A 247 11.59 15.22 14.06
N GLU A 248 10.75 16.07 14.66
CA GLU A 248 10.73 16.22 16.12
C GLU A 248 10.21 14.92 16.77
N PRO A 249 10.79 14.47 17.90
CA PRO A 249 10.27 13.32 18.62
C PRO A 249 8.94 13.68 19.29
N GLY A 250 7.98 12.74 19.30
CA GLY A 250 6.70 12.92 19.98
C GLY A 250 5.61 13.59 19.14
N LEU A 251 5.77 13.73 17.82
CA LEU A 251 4.68 14.13 16.93
C LEU A 251 3.54 13.11 16.97
N THR A 252 2.30 13.60 16.89
CA THR A 252 1.13 12.75 16.60
C THR A 252 1.20 12.20 15.18
N ALA A 253 0.45 11.13 14.88
CA ALA A 253 0.39 10.56 13.54
C ALA A 253 -0.03 11.61 12.47
N ALA A 254 -0.98 12.48 12.80
CA ALA A 254 -1.38 13.59 11.92
C ALA A 254 -0.20 14.53 11.60
N GLN A 255 0.47 15.03 12.65
CA GLN A 255 1.61 15.94 12.50
C GLN A 255 2.77 15.31 11.71
N TYR A 256 3.03 14.02 11.94
CA TYR A 256 4.02 13.26 11.18
C TYR A 256 3.70 13.27 9.67
N PHE A 257 2.48 12.86 9.28
CA PHE A 257 2.11 12.82 7.87
C PHE A 257 2.02 14.22 7.24
N GLN A 258 1.62 15.25 7.98
CA GLN A 258 1.66 16.65 7.53
C GLN A 258 3.09 17.12 7.22
N GLU A 259 4.08 16.81 8.07
CA GLU A 259 5.49 17.10 7.78
C GLU A 259 6.01 16.27 6.59
N MET A 260 5.51 15.04 6.38
CA MET A 260 5.85 14.23 5.20
C MET A 260 5.23 14.77 3.90
N ILE A 261 4.00 15.27 3.92
CA ILE A 261 3.35 15.99 2.81
C ILE A 261 4.17 17.22 2.40
N LYS A 262 4.59 18.02 3.40
CA LYS A 262 5.44 19.20 3.23
C LYS A 262 6.82 18.84 2.66
N ARG A 263 7.42 17.72 3.07
CA ARG A 263 8.67 17.19 2.50
C ARG A 263 8.49 16.71 1.06
N ALA A 264 7.42 15.98 0.75
CA ALA A 264 7.06 15.59 -0.61
C ALA A 264 6.86 16.82 -1.52
N GLY A 265 6.37 17.93 -0.97
CA GLY A 265 6.29 19.23 -1.63
C GLY A 265 7.61 19.74 -2.24
N THR A 266 8.78 19.30 -1.74
CA THR A 266 10.12 19.68 -2.21
C THR A 266 10.61 18.91 -3.45
N LEU A 267 9.91 17.84 -3.83
CA LEU A 267 10.23 17.02 -5.00
C LEU A 267 10.03 17.83 -6.30
N LYS A 268 10.92 17.61 -7.27
CA LYS A 268 10.94 18.36 -8.56
C LYS A 268 10.33 17.57 -9.70
N ASN A 269 10.40 16.24 -9.66
CA ASN A 269 9.67 15.38 -10.60
C ASN A 269 8.18 15.39 -10.21
N THR A 270 7.34 15.94 -11.08
CA THR A 270 5.89 16.08 -10.86
C THR A 270 5.21 14.74 -10.60
N ASN A 271 5.54 13.70 -11.37
CA ASN A 271 4.91 12.38 -11.22
C ASN A 271 5.20 11.80 -9.83
N ILE A 272 6.47 11.83 -9.41
CA ILE A 272 6.86 11.35 -8.07
C ILE A 272 6.22 12.20 -6.99
N LYS A 273 6.21 13.54 -7.14
CA LYS A 273 5.55 14.45 -6.20
C LYS A 273 4.06 14.14 -6.05
N GLU A 274 3.35 13.84 -7.14
CA GLU A 274 1.93 13.47 -7.08
C GLU A 274 1.72 12.16 -6.33
N VAL A 275 2.43 11.08 -6.68
CA VAL A 275 2.28 9.79 -6.00
C VAL A 275 2.61 9.89 -4.51
N VAL A 276 3.73 10.53 -4.16
CA VAL A 276 4.17 10.62 -2.77
C VAL A 276 3.22 11.49 -1.96
N THR A 277 2.84 12.68 -2.42
CA THR A 277 1.91 13.53 -1.67
C THR A 277 0.54 12.87 -1.52
N TYR A 278 0.00 12.22 -2.56
CA TYR A 278 -1.24 11.44 -2.45
C TYR A 278 -1.13 10.34 -1.38
N THR A 279 -0.05 9.55 -1.41
CA THR A 279 0.19 8.47 -0.43
C THR A 279 0.27 9.00 1.00
N GLN A 280 0.90 10.16 1.21
CA GLN A 280 0.96 10.77 2.55
C GLN A 280 -0.37 11.39 2.99
N ILE A 281 -1.21 11.90 2.08
CA ILE A 281 -2.59 12.33 2.37
C ILE A 281 -3.49 11.13 2.71
N GLU A 282 -3.36 10.03 1.97
CA GLU A 282 -4.07 8.78 2.27
C GLU A 282 -3.70 8.23 3.65
N ASN A 283 -2.41 8.23 4.00
CA ASN A 283 -1.94 7.85 5.33
C ASN A 283 -2.41 8.82 6.43
N LEU A 284 -2.40 10.14 6.18
CA LEU A 284 -2.94 11.16 7.08
C LEU A 284 -4.44 10.91 7.38
N ILE A 285 -5.22 10.55 6.37
CA ILE A 285 -6.63 10.21 6.53
C ILE A 285 -6.78 8.90 7.31
N ASN A 286 -6.16 7.81 6.85
CA ASN A 286 -6.38 6.47 7.41
C ASN A 286 -5.81 6.31 8.84
N PHE A 287 -4.66 6.91 9.12
CA PHE A 287 -3.91 6.72 10.37
C PHE A 287 -3.71 8.01 11.20
N GLY A 288 -3.87 9.18 10.60
CA GLY A 288 -3.64 10.48 11.26
C GLY A 288 -4.88 11.06 11.97
N GLY A 289 -6.06 10.99 11.36
CA GLY A 289 -7.25 11.61 11.96
C GLY A 289 -8.56 11.59 11.16
N GLY A 290 -8.63 10.90 10.02
CA GLY A 290 -9.72 11.09 9.07
C GLY A 290 -9.62 12.45 8.36
N LEU A 291 -10.75 13.13 8.16
CA LEU A 291 -10.84 14.37 7.38
C LEU A 291 -10.88 15.66 8.21
N ASP A 292 -10.66 15.57 9.52
CA ASP A 292 -10.75 16.73 10.41
C ASP A 292 -9.43 17.49 10.45
N GLY A 293 -9.48 18.77 10.06
CA GLY A 293 -8.32 19.67 10.06
C GLY A 293 -7.46 19.67 8.79
N ILE A 294 -7.70 18.77 7.83
CA ILE A 294 -6.78 18.52 6.70
C ILE A 294 -7.21 19.11 5.34
N THR A 295 -8.12 20.09 5.36
CA THR A 295 -8.68 20.68 4.12
C THR A 295 -7.60 21.34 3.25
N THR A 296 -6.60 21.97 3.87
CA THR A 296 -5.52 22.66 3.14
C THR A 296 -4.67 21.68 2.35
N GLU A 297 -4.32 20.52 2.92
CA GLU A 297 -3.53 19.48 2.27
C GLU A 297 -4.25 18.88 1.06
N ILE A 298 -5.58 18.69 1.18
CA ILE A 298 -6.44 18.22 0.07
C ILE A 298 -6.53 19.27 -1.04
N ASP A 299 -6.80 20.53 -0.69
CA ASP A 299 -6.95 21.62 -1.66
C ASP A 299 -5.63 21.95 -2.37
N ASP A 300 -4.50 22.01 -1.63
CA ASP A 300 -3.16 22.24 -2.18
C ASP A 300 -2.75 21.12 -3.14
N TYR A 301 -3.05 19.85 -2.82
CA TYR A 301 -2.80 18.73 -3.73
C TYR A 301 -3.62 18.85 -5.01
N LYS A 302 -4.93 19.09 -4.90
CA LYS A 302 -5.84 19.29 -6.03
C LYS A 302 -5.47 20.50 -6.90
N ALA A 303 -4.80 21.50 -6.34
CA ALA A 303 -4.38 22.69 -7.07
C ALA A 303 -3.21 22.45 -8.04
N TYR A 304 -2.41 21.38 -7.87
CA TYR A 304 -1.29 21.08 -8.78
C TYR A 304 -1.34 19.69 -9.44
N ALA A 305 -2.04 18.71 -8.87
CA ALA A 305 -2.03 17.34 -9.39
C ALA A 305 -2.72 17.24 -10.75
N GLN A 306 -2.11 16.50 -11.68
CA GLN A 306 -2.57 16.32 -13.06
C GLN A 306 -3.08 14.89 -13.33
N ASN A 307 -2.73 13.93 -12.48
CA ASN A 307 -3.18 12.55 -12.61
C ASN A 307 -4.64 12.40 -12.16
N GLU A 308 -5.55 12.34 -13.14
CA GLU A 308 -7.01 12.18 -12.94
C GLU A 308 -7.38 10.99 -12.05
N ASN A 309 -6.59 9.92 -12.05
CA ASN A 309 -6.83 8.73 -11.23
C ASN A 309 -6.49 8.97 -9.75
N TYR A 310 -5.40 9.65 -9.41
CA TYR A 310 -5.15 10.04 -8.01
C TYR A 310 -6.14 11.10 -7.51
N LEU A 311 -6.58 12.02 -8.38
CA LEU A 311 -7.67 12.95 -8.06
C LEU A 311 -8.97 12.19 -7.75
N THR A 312 -9.36 11.23 -8.61
CA THR A 312 -10.56 10.39 -8.43
C THR A 312 -10.47 9.55 -7.15
N LYS A 313 -9.32 8.93 -6.87
CA LYS A 313 -9.10 8.18 -5.63
C LYS A 313 -9.16 9.07 -4.39
N LEU A 314 -8.63 10.30 -4.45
CA LEU A 314 -8.73 11.26 -3.34
C LEU A 314 -10.19 11.69 -3.11
N ASP A 315 -10.95 11.98 -4.17
CA ASP A 315 -12.38 12.31 -4.05
C ASP A 315 -13.18 11.14 -3.46
N ALA A 316 -12.94 9.92 -3.94
CA ALA A 316 -13.56 8.72 -3.38
C ALA A 316 -13.18 8.48 -1.92
N LEU A 317 -11.91 8.73 -1.53
CA LEU A 317 -11.45 8.61 -0.14
C LEU A 317 -12.09 9.67 0.76
N VAL A 318 -12.25 10.90 0.28
CA VAL A 318 -12.94 11.99 0.99
C VAL A 318 -14.43 11.68 1.13
N GLU A 319 -15.09 11.14 0.10
CA GLU A 319 -16.48 10.68 0.20
C GLU A 319 -16.61 9.55 1.24
N LYS A 320 -15.74 8.53 1.14
CA LYS A 320 -15.67 7.36 2.05
C LYS A 320 -15.56 7.81 3.51
N TRP A 321 -14.63 8.71 3.83
CA TRP A 321 -14.40 9.17 5.21
C TRP A 321 -15.32 10.30 5.70
N SER A 322 -16.12 10.94 4.84
CA SER A 322 -17.00 12.05 5.23
C SER A 322 -18.00 11.72 6.36
N PRO A 323 -18.59 10.51 6.46
CA PRO A 323 -19.43 10.11 7.59
C PRO A 323 -18.68 9.94 8.93
N LEU A 324 -17.34 9.87 8.90
CA LEU A 324 -16.50 9.65 10.09
C LEU A 324 -15.94 10.93 10.72
N LYS A 325 -16.35 12.10 10.23
CA LYS A 325 -15.92 13.40 10.75
C LYS A 325 -16.50 13.72 12.13
N LYS A 326 -15.79 14.53 12.90
CA LYS A 326 -16.24 15.06 14.19
C LYS A 326 -17.64 15.70 14.07
N GLY A 327 -18.54 15.31 14.97
CA GLY A 327 -19.94 15.74 15.02
C GLY A 327 -20.90 14.93 14.15
N MET A 328 -20.42 14.00 13.31
CA MET A 328 -21.29 13.06 12.58
C MET A 328 -21.80 11.96 13.52
N PRO A 329 -23.00 11.39 13.29
CA PRO A 329 -23.46 10.21 14.02
C PRO A 329 -22.46 9.06 13.91
N ALA A 330 -22.08 8.50 15.06
CA ALA A 330 -21.15 7.39 15.13
C ALA A 330 -21.81 6.10 14.57
N PRO A 331 -21.18 5.40 13.61
CA PRO A 331 -21.69 4.12 13.12
C PRO A 331 -21.87 3.10 14.25
N THR A 332 -23.03 2.47 14.33
CA THR A 332 -23.27 1.43 15.33
C THR A 332 -22.58 0.12 14.94
N PHE A 333 -22.13 -0.64 15.94
CA PHE A 333 -21.51 -1.94 15.75
C PHE A 333 -21.98 -2.95 16.80
N VAL A 334 -21.84 -4.23 16.48
CA VAL A 334 -22.18 -5.34 17.37
C VAL A 334 -20.96 -6.21 17.66
N ALA A 335 -20.93 -6.78 18.86
CA ALA A 335 -19.84 -7.63 19.35
C ALA A 335 -20.39 -8.71 20.30
N LYS A 336 -19.51 -9.52 20.88
CA LYS A 336 -19.83 -10.49 21.92
C LYS A 336 -19.10 -10.16 23.23
N TYR A 337 -19.82 -10.12 24.35
CA TYR A 337 -19.20 -10.08 25.68
C TYR A 337 -18.37 -11.35 25.95
N ILE A 338 -17.52 -11.29 26.98
CA ILE A 338 -16.73 -12.45 27.44
C ILE A 338 -17.59 -13.69 27.78
N ASP A 339 -18.86 -13.52 28.13
CA ASP A 339 -19.85 -14.58 28.41
C ASP A 339 -20.72 -14.94 27.19
N ASP A 340 -20.31 -14.53 25.99
CA ASP A 340 -20.94 -14.75 24.68
C ASP A 340 -22.35 -14.13 24.51
N ARG A 341 -22.80 -13.27 25.44
CA ARG A 341 -23.96 -12.40 25.23
C ARG A 341 -23.69 -11.38 24.14
N ASP A 342 -24.75 -10.96 23.45
CA ASP A 342 -24.67 -9.89 22.45
C ASP A 342 -24.37 -8.54 23.11
N PHE A 343 -23.52 -7.76 22.44
CA PHE A 343 -23.25 -6.35 22.71
C PHE A 343 -23.68 -5.54 21.48
N ALA A 344 -24.37 -4.43 21.68
CA ALA A 344 -24.56 -3.40 20.66
C ALA A 344 -24.06 -2.05 21.19
N SER A 345 -23.29 -1.31 20.39
CA SER A 345 -22.78 0.01 20.80
C SER A 345 -23.88 1.04 21.04
N GLU A 346 -25.08 0.82 20.49
CA GLU A 346 -26.27 1.65 20.72
C GLU A 346 -26.79 1.54 22.17
N ASP A 347 -26.54 0.42 22.87
CA ASP A 347 -26.94 0.23 24.27
C ASP A 347 -26.20 1.18 25.24
N LEU A 348 -25.08 1.77 24.80
CA LEU A 348 -24.25 2.71 25.57
C LEU A 348 -24.67 4.18 25.39
N LYS A 349 -25.69 4.47 24.57
CA LYS A 349 -26.15 5.83 24.30
C LYS A 349 -26.55 6.56 25.59
N GLY A 350 -26.07 7.78 25.76
CA GLY A 350 -26.17 8.58 26.99
C GLY A 350 -24.89 8.57 27.83
N LYS A 351 -23.93 7.69 27.55
CA LYS A 351 -22.54 7.76 28.03
C LYS A 351 -21.62 8.24 26.92
N ASN A 352 -20.56 8.95 27.28
CA ASN A 352 -19.41 9.05 26.37
C ASN A 352 -18.74 7.67 26.26
N ILE A 353 -18.09 7.36 25.13
CA ILE A 353 -17.50 6.05 24.90
C ILE A 353 -16.07 6.22 24.36
N TYR A 354 -15.09 5.65 25.07
CA TYR A 354 -13.74 5.47 24.56
C TYR A 354 -13.55 4.00 24.15
N VAL A 355 -13.28 3.76 22.87
CA VAL A 355 -13.14 2.41 22.31
C VAL A 355 -11.66 2.13 22.04
N ASP A 356 -11.13 1.02 22.53
CA ASP A 356 -9.82 0.45 22.14
C ASP A 356 -10.04 -0.76 21.24
N VAL A 357 -9.57 -0.70 19.99
CA VAL A 357 -9.61 -1.82 19.05
C VAL A 357 -8.24 -2.48 18.99
N TRP A 358 -8.17 -3.72 19.48
CA TRP A 358 -6.93 -4.43 19.75
C TRP A 358 -6.99 -5.93 19.41
N ALA A 359 -5.90 -6.66 19.64
CA ALA A 359 -5.87 -8.13 19.55
C ALA A 359 -4.72 -8.73 20.38
N THR A 360 -4.82 -9.99 20.79
CA THR A 360 -3.80 -10.66 21.63
C THR A 360 -2.42 -10.76 20.96
N TRP A 361 -2.38 -10.86 19.62
CA TRP A 361 -1.16 -10.88 18.81
C TRP A 361 -0.59 -9.47 18.54
N CYS A 362 -1.33 -8.40 18.83
CA CYS A 362 -0.88 -7.03 18.64
C CYS A 362 0.13 -6.60 19.73
N GLY A 363 1.42 -6.68 19.39
CA GLY A 363 2.51 -6.21 20.27
C GLY A 363 2.37 -4.75 20.72
N PRO A 364 2.09 -3.77 19.82
CA PRO A 364 1.88 -2.38 20.21
C PRO A 364 0.67 -2.17 21.12
N CYS A 365 -0.48 -2.79 20.85
CA CYS A 365 -1.68 -2.67 21.67
C CYS A 365 -1.42 -3.08 23.13
N LYS A 366 -0.71 -4.20 23.34
CA LYS A 366 -0.35 -4.68 24.68
C LYS A 366 0.57 -3.74 25.47
N ARG A 367 1.27 -2.80 24.82
CA ARG A 367 2.04 -1.76 25.50
C ARG A 367 1.19 -0.60 26.00
N GLU A 368 -0.01 -0.40 25.45
CA GLU A 368 -0.96 0.63 25.88
C GLU A 368 -1.79 0.19 27.10
N ILE A 369 -1.96 -1.13 27.31
CA ILE A 369 -2.78 -1.72 28.39
C ILE A 369 -2.49 -1.15 29.79
N PRO A 370 -1.22 -0.98 30.25
CA PRO A 370 -0.96 -0.40 31.57
C PRO A 370 -1.50 1.03 31.70
N PHE A 371 -1.36 1.84 30.64
CA PHE A 371 -1.86 3.20 30.60
C PHE A 371 -3.39 3.23 30.48
N LEU A 372 -4.01 2.27 29.76
CA LEU A 372 -5.47 2.15 29.69
C LEU A 372 -6.05 1.94 31.09
N LYS A 373 -5.47 1.06 31.91
CA LYS A 373 -5.89 0.85 33.30
C LYS A 373 -5.78 2.11 34.17
N GLU A 374 -4.72 2.90 34.00
CA GLU A 374 -4.56 4.17 34.72
C GLU A 374 -5.64 5.18 34.31
N VAL A 375 -6.00 5.24 33.03
CA VAL A 375 -7.07 6.11 32.53
C VAL A 375 -8.45 5.59 32.98
N GLU A 376 -8.72 4.28 32.89
CA GLU A 376 -9.98 3.69 33.39
C GLU A 376 -10.22 4.02 34.87
N HIS A 377 -9.20 3.86 35.71
CA HIS A 377 -9.25 4.19 37.14
C HIS A 377 -9.55 5.67 37.38
N ASP A 378 -8.86 6.58 36.69
CA ASP A 378 -8.98 8.02 36.96
C ASP A 378 -10.32 8.64 36.48
N TYR A 379 -11.06 7.92 35.64
CA TYR A 379 -12.39 8.32 35.14
C TYR A 379 -13.53 7.40 35.60
N GLU A 380 -13.32 6.49 36.56
CA GLU A 380 -14.30 5.46 36.96
C GLU A 380 -15.66 6.01 37.44
N ASP A 381 -15.66 7.19 38.08
CA ASP A 381 -16.84 7.90 38.58
C ASP A 381 -17.45 8.90 37.58
N GLN A 382 -16.95 8.96 36.33
CA GLN A 382 -17.38 9.92 35.30
C GLN A 382 -18.37 9.32 34.30
N ASN A 383 -19.05 10.16 33.50
CA ASN A 383 -19.98 9.69 32.46
C ASN A 383 -19.24 9.21 31.19
N ILE A 384 -18.40 8.19 31.32
CA ILE A 384 -17.67 7.57 30.22
C ILE A 384 -17.62 6.04 30.39
N GLU A 385 -17.71 5.32 29.28
CA GLU A 385 -17.51 3.87 29.20
C GLU A 385 -16.24 3.57 28.41
N PHE A 386 -15.37 2.74 28.95
CA PHE A 386 -14.19 2.21 28.26
C PHE A 386 -14.55 0.84 27.65
N VAL A 387 -14.41 0.70 26.34
CA VAL A 387 -14.84 -0.48 25.57
C VAL A 387 -13.65 -1.05 24.81
N SER A 388 -13.04 -2.11 25.34
CA SER A 388 -11.99 -2.84 24.64
C SER A 388 -12.61 -3.88 23.71
N VAL A 389 -12.43 -3.68 22.40
CA VAL A 389 -12.91 -4.57 21.34
C VAL A 389 -11.75 -5.37 20.76
N SER A 390 -11.71 -6.67 21.06
CA SER A 390 -10.79 -7.60 20.38
C SER A 390 -11.26 -7.86 18.94
N ILE A 391 -10.32 -7.81 18.00
CA ILE A 391 -10.45 -8.31 16.62
C ILE A 391 -9.63 -9.59 16.39
N ASP A 392 -9.39 -10.39 17.42
CA ASP A 392 -8.82 -11.73 17.27
C ASP A 392 -9.70 -12.62 16.38
N GLU A 393 -9.11 -13.61 15.71
CA GLU A 393 -9.88 -14.58 14.93
C GLU A 393 -10.80 -15.44 15.83
N GLU A 394 -11.93 -15.93 15.31
CA GLU A 394 -12.87 -16.75 16.10
C GLU A 394 -12.24 -18.05 16.64
N SER A 395 -11.18 -18.54 15.99
CA SER A 395 -10.37 -19.67 16.47
C SER A 395 -9.47 -19.32 17.67
N SER A 396 -9.25 -18.03 17.94
CA SER A 396 -8.40 -17.48 19.00
C SER A 396 -9.20 -16.85 20.15
N THR A 397 -10.53 -16.88 20.11
CA THR A 397 -11.39 -16.28 21.15
C THR A 397 -11.07 -16.79 22.56
N SER A 398 -10.69 -18.06 22.75
CA SER A 398 -10.26 -18.56 24.07
C SER A 398 -8.97 -17.89 24.57
N ILE A 399 -7.99 -17.67 23.70
CA ILE A 399 -6.74 -16.97 24.03
C ILE A 399 -7.04 -15.54 24.49
N TRP A 400 -7.98 -14.86 23.83
CA TRP A 400 -8.45 -13.54 24.28
C TRP A 400 -9.11 -13.59 25.67
N LYS A 401 -10.04 -14.53 25.92
CA LYS A 401 -10.69 -14.66 27.23
C LYS A 401 -9.69 -14.96 28.35
N ASP A 402 -8.73 -15.86 28.09
CA ASP A 402 -7.66 -16.21 29.04
C ASP A 402 -6.74 -15.01 29.29
N PHE A 403 -6.39 -14.23 28.26
CA PHE A 403 -5.57 -13.02 28.39
C PHE A 403 -6.28 -11.92 29.18
N VAL A 404 -7.57 -11.66 28.90
CA VAL A 404 -8.40 -10.69 29.67
C VAL A 404 -8.41 -11.04 31.16
N ALA A 405 -8.52 -12.33 31.49
CA ALA A 405 -8.52 -12.79 32.87
C ALA A 405 -7.12 -12.75 33.52
N ALA A 406 -6.07 -13.12 32.78
CA ALA A 406 -4.70 -13.15 33.30
C ALA A 406 -4.10 -11.75 33.51
N GLU A 407 -4.42 -10.81 32.62
CA GLU A 407 -4.01 -9.42 32.71
C GLU A 407 -5.00 -8.56 33.52
N GLU A 408 -6.06 -9.13 34.12
CA GLU A 408 -7.06 -8.39 34.92
C GLU A 408 -7.55 -7.11 34.21
N LEU A 409 -8.02 -7.23 32.97
CA LEU A 409 -8.47 -6.07 32.18
C LEU A 409 -9.82 -5.55 32.66
N GLY A 410 -9.91 -4.23 32.85
CA GLY A 410 -11.12 -3.51 33.26
C GLY A 410 -12.07 -3.20 32.11
N GLY A 411 -12.95 -2.23 32.34
CA GLY A 411 -13.91 -1.75 31.34
C GLY A 411 -14.87 -2.83 30.79
N THR A 412 -15.50 -2.50 29.66
CA THR A 412 -16.33 -3.42 28.89
C THR A 412 -15.45 -4.19 27.88
N GLN A 413 -15.26 -5.48 28.12
CA GLN A 413 -14.47 -6.38 27.27
C GLN A 413 -15.38 -7.13 26.28
N VAL A 414 -15.19 -6.90 24.97
CA VAL A 414 -15.97 -7.53 23.90
C VAL A 414 -15.12 -8.02 22.72
N HIS A 415 -15.65 -8.97 21.94
CA HIS A 415 -15.03 -9.56 20.75
C HIS A 415 -15.85 -9.26 19.50
N ALA A 416 -15.23 -8.60 18.52
CA ALA A 416 -15.82 -8.33 17.21
C ALA A 416 -15.60 -9.53 16.27
N LYS A 417 -16.67 -10.30 16.05
CA LYS A 417 -16.64 -11.47 15.15
C LYS A 417 -16.20 -11.13 13.74
N LYS A 418 -15.60 -12.10 13.05
CA LYS A 418 -14.95 -11.97 11.73
C LYS A 418 -13.67 -11.10 11.72
N ALA A 419 -13.10 -10.72 12.86
CA ALA A 419 -11.83 -9.99 12.95
C ALA A 419 -11.79 -8.73 12.06
N TRP A 420 -10.84 -8.65 11.11
CA TRP A 420 -10.73 -7.59 10.10
C TRP A 420 -11.94 -7.43 9.17
N GLN A 421 -12.83 -8.42 9.13
CA GLN A 421 -14.07 -8.39 8.36
C GLN A 421 -15.30 -8.07 9.23
N SER A 422 -15.10 -7.68 10.49
CA SER A 422 -16.14 -7.25 11.42
C SER A 422 -16.83 -5.95 10.97
N ASP A 423 -18.04 -5.74 11.49
CA ASP A 423 -18.85 -4.58 11.13
C ASP A 423 -18.24 -3.28 11.69
N LEU A 424 -17.60 -3.35 12.88
CA LEU A 424 -16.80 -2.24 13.46
C LEU A 424 -15.65 -1.81 12.54
N VAL A 425 -14.78 -2.75 12.15
CA VAL A 425 -13.59 -2.46 11.33
C VAL A 425 -14.00 -1.82 10.00
N LYS A 426 -15.06 -2.32 9.38
CA LYS A 426 -15.61 -1.77 8.13
C LYS A 426 -16.22 -0.39 8.29
N ALA A 427 -17.03 -0.20 9.34
CA ALA A 427 -17.74 1.05 9.56
C ALA A 427 -16.80 2.22 9.91
N TYR A 428 -15.72 1.95 10.66
CA TYR A 428 -14.72 2.94 11.08
C TYR A 428 -13.43 2.94 10.25
N MET A 429 -13.37 2.11 9.19
CA MET A 429 -12.27 2.08 8.22
C MET A 429 -10.91 1.83 8.88
N ILE A 430 -10.88 0.81 9.74
CA ILE A 430 -9.74 0.48 10.57
C ILE A 430 -8.75 -0.37 9.77
N GLU A 431 -7.78 0.30 9.13
CA GLU A 431 -6.71 -0.33 8.35
C GLU A 431 -5.53 -0.84 9.23
N GLY A 432 -5.57 -0.63 10.55
CA GLY A 432 -4.50 -1.02 11.48
C GLY A 432 -4.89 -0.87 12.96
N ILE A 433 -4.19 -1.61 13.85
CA ILE A 433 -4.38 -1.55 15.31
C ILE A 433 -3.03 -1.31 16.05
N PRO A 434 -3.01 -0.68 17.24
CA PRO A 434 -4.15 -0.21 18.03
C PRO A 434 -4.88 0.96 17.37
N ARG A 435 -6.20 1.00 17.52
CA ARG A 435 -7.05 2.09 17.04
C ARG A 435 -8.01 2.51 18.14
N PHE A 436 -8.04 3.80 18.43
CA PHE A 436 -8.89 4.37 19.46
C PHE A 436 -9.99 5.24 18.86
N LEU A 437 -11.19 5.18 19.43
CA LEU A 437 -12.35 6.01 19.02
C LEU A 437 -12.88 6.75 20.25
N LEU A 438 -13.37 7.97 20.07
CA LEU A 438 -14.08 8.73 21.11
C LEU A 438 -15.43 9.20 20.57
N ILE A 439 -16.49 8.85 21.29
CA ILE A 439 -17.90 9.09 20.93
C ILE A 439 -18.59 9.83 22.08
N ASP A 440 -19.43 10.82 21.77
CA ASP A 440 -20.18 11.60 22.77
C ASP A 440 -21.45 10.89 23.26
N ALA A 441 -22.05 11.41 24.34
CA ALA A 441 -23.28 10.88 24.93
C ALA A 441 -24.49 10.89 23.96
N GLU A 442 -24.53 11.79 22.98
CA GLU A 442 -25.55 11.80 21.92
C GLU A 442 -25.37 10.69 20.88
N GLY A 443 -24.18 10.07 20.83
CA GLY A 443 -23.79 9.06 19.85
C GLY A 443 -23.18 9.65 18.58
N LYS A 444 -22.41 10.73 18.68
CA LYS A 444 -21.63 11.33 17.58
C LYS A 444 -20.13 11.16 17.81
N ILE A 445 -19.38 11.22 16.72
CA ILE A 445 -17.92 11.10 16.73
C ILE A 445 -17.31 12.37 17.33
N VAL A 446 -16.50 12.20 18.37
CA VAL A 446 -15.60 13.24 18.90
C VAL A 446 -14.22 13.12 18.24
N SER A 447 -13.76 11.88 18.05
CA SER A 447 -12.66 11.52 17.14
C SER A 447 -12.79 10.09 16.64
N ALA A 448 -12.62 9.88 15.34
CA ALA A 448 -12.52 8.55 14.73
C ALA A 448 -11.09 7.95 14.82
N ASN A 449 -10.14 8.67 15.42
CA ASN A 449 -8.77 8.26 15.71
C ASN A 449 -8.29 9.01 16.96
N ALA A 450 -8.83 8.63 18.12
CA ALA A 450 -8.54 9.30 19.38
C ALA A 450 -7.07 9.08 19.81
N PRO A 451 -6.50 9.96 20.66
CA PRO A 451 -5.20 9.71 21.25
C PRO A 451 -5.19 8.37 22.03
N ARG A 452 -4.04 7.70 22.01
CA ARG A 452 -3.81 6.43 22.72
C ARG A 452 -3.76 6.64 24.25
N PRO A 453 -3.92 5.59 25.07
CA PRO A 453 -3.85 5.70 26.52
C PRO A 453 -2.53 6.29 27.05
N SER A 454 -1.40 6.00 26.39
CA SER A 454 -0.11 6.61 26.76
C SER A 454 0.11 8.04 26.26
N ASP A 455 -0.86 8.64 25.56
CA ASP A 455 -0.72 9.98 24.96
C ASP A 455 -1.03 11.07 25.99
N ALA A 456 -0.22 12.13 25.97
CA ALA A 456 -0.45 13.29 26.83
C ALA A 456 -1.74 14.04 26.46
N ASP A 457 -2.18 13.95 25.20
CA ASP A 457 -3.36 14.64 24.70
C ASP A 457 -4.69 13.93 25.03
N LEU A 458 -4.68 12.66 25.48
CA LEU A 458 -5.90 11.92 25.77
C LEU A 458 -6.70 12.55 26.93
N ARG A 459 -6.06 12.70 28.10
CA ARG A 459 -6.72 13.18 29.33
C ARG A 459 -7.34 14.58 29.15
N PRO A 460 -6.63 15.59 28.57
CA PRO A 460 -7.25 16.86 28.21
C PRO A 460 -8.46 16.75 27.27
N MET A 461 -8.46 15.78 26.35
CA MET A 461 -9.58 15.55 25.44
C MET A 461 -10.79 14.93 26.15
N LEU A 462 -10.58 14.00 27.08
CA LEU A 462 -11.64 13.42 27.92
C LEU A 462 -12.22 14.47 28.88
N ASP A 463 -11.38 15.27 29.54
CA ASP A 463 -11.78 16.35 30.43
C ASP A 463 -12.64 17.40 29.71
N ALA A 464 -12.26 17.77 28.49
CA ALA A 464 -13.02 18.69 27.66
C ALA A 464 -14.40 18.12 27.30
N LEU A 465 -14.47 16.86 26.88
CA LEU A 465 -15.73 16.18 26.54
C LEU A 465 -16.67 16.07 27.75
N LEU A 466 -16.15 15.71 28.92
CA LEU A 466 -16.92 15.58 30.16
C LEU A 466 -17.38 16.93 30.75
N ALA A 467 -16.82 18.05 30.29
CA ALA A 467 -17.22 19.39 30.67
C ALA A 467 -18.37 19.96 29.83
N GLU A 468 -18.65 19.38 28.65
CA GLU A 468 -19.81 19.73 27.82
C GLU A 468 -21.10 19.18 28.48
N LYS A 469 -22.10 20.06 28.70
CA LYS A 469 -23.32 19.79 29.50
C LYS A 469 -24.61 20.16 28.78
#